data_AF-A0A6A0AXJ2-F1
#
_entry.id   AF-A0A6A0AXJ2-F1
#
_cell.length_a   1.000
_cell.length_b   1.000
_cell.length_c   1.000
_cell.angle_alpha   90.00
_cell.angle_beta   90.00
_cell.angle_gamma   90.00
#
_symmetry.space_group_name_H-M   'P 1'
#
loop_
_entity.id
_entity.type
_entity.pdbx_description
1 polymer ?
#
loop_
_entity_poly.entity_id
_entity_poly.type
_entity_poly.pdbx_seq_one_letter_code
_entity_poly.pdbx_strand_id
1 'polypeptide(L)'
;MSAPYVPYAPHMSSGSAPSAPPVPSAPYTADAPDASAGGADTPAGGANAPTVLCVRFRGAGEEAPDGAAFAGLLGMLGAVTPVVEAVGRDAALADVSGALRYFGRDAAGLAALIRVRALALYGVDCVIGAGPNPLLARMAALEAGSGTTLVVEGAAEFLAGRPVAALHGVGPATARILCGYGLDTVDRLAAAPLAVLQRILGVRTGREVHEKARGIDRTRVVPNAAARSVAGERAFPRDELDRDRHRRALLSLAGELGARMRRDGQVCRSLTLTVRYADRTTTTRTRVLSEPTAHSVSLTGAAYRLLDVLGLQRARVRALALRAEGLVPAERAAHQLTFDSADDKARRLEAVADRARAKYGPRAVIPGSLAA
;
A
#
# COMPACT_ATOMS: atom_id res chain seq x y z
N MET A 1 -4.93 55.67 25.65
CA MET A 1 -5.63 54.63 26.43
C MET A 1 -6.11 53.57 25.46
N SER A 2 -5.33 52.50 25.28
CA SER A 2 -5.70 51.31 24.51
C SER A 2 -5.19 50.09 25.28
N ALA A 3 -6.11 49.30 25.81
CA ALA A 3 -5.81 48.03 26.45
C ALA A 3 -5.77 46.92 25.37
N PRO A 4 -4.81 45.98 25.43
CA PRO A 4 -4.73 44.89 24.46
C PRO A 4 -5.73 43.76 24.77
N TYR A 5 -6.32 43.25 23.70
CA TYR A 5 -7.22 42.10 23.65
C TYR A 5 -6.46 40.78 23.93
N VAL A 6 -6.96 39.99 24.88
CA VAL A 6 -6.47 38.65 25.23
C VAL A 6 -7.53 37.62 24.79
N PRO A 7 -7.21 36.62 23.97
CA PRO A 7 -8.18 35.61 23.56
C PRO A 7 -8.41 34.57 24.67
N TYR A 8 -9.69 34.29 24.87
CA TYR A 8 -10.30 33.37 25.84
C TYR A 8 -9.92 31.91 25.54
N ALA A 9 -9.35 31.20 26.54
CA ALA A 9 -9.12 29.76 26.51
C ALA A 9 -10.35 29.03 27.07
N PRO A 10 -10.95 28.05 26.37
CA PRO A 10 -12.04 27.28 26.94
C PRO A 10 -11.51 26.23 27.92
N HIS A 11 -12.07 26.26 29.12
CA HIS A 11 -11.86 25.27 30.17
C HIS A 11 -12.33 23.88 29.74
N MET A 12 -11.45 22.88 29.89
CA MET A 12 -11.80 21.47 29.80
C MET A 12 -12.72 21.10 30.97
N SER A 13 -13.99 20.80 30.67
CA SER A 13 -14.90 20.12 31.59
C SER A 13 -14.98 18.65 31.20
N SER A 14 -14.63 17.77 32.14
CA SER A 14 -14.67 16.31 32.00
C SER A 14 -16.13 15.83 31.91
N GLY A 15 -16.61 15.59 30.69
CA GLY A 15 -17.89 14.95 30.41
C GLY A 15 -17.69 13.51 29.92
N SER A 16 -18.30 12.57 30.64
CA SER A 16 -18.39 11.14 30.28
C SER A 16 -18.92 10.94 28.86
N ALA A 17 -18.23 10.11 28.07
CA ALA A 17 -18.67 9.72 26.73
C ALA A 17 -19.98 8.90 26.78
N PRO A 18 -20.93 9.11 25.85
CA PRO A 18 -22.13 8.26 25.75
C PRO A 18 -21.79 6.89 25.13
N SER A 19 -22.35 5.84 25.74
CA SER A 19 -22.29 4.44 25.34
C SER A 19 -22.74 4.24 23.88
N ALA A 20 -21.96 3.49 23.11
CA ALA A 20 -22.36 3.00 21.79
C ALA A 20 -23.54 2.00 21.91
N PRO A 21 -24.50 1.98 20.96
CA PRO A 21 -25.57 1.00 20.94
C PRO A 21 -25.05 -0.39 20.49
N PRO A 22 -25.66 -1.49 20.97
CA PRO A 22 -25.19 -2.85 20.71
C PRO A 22 -25.44 -3.28 19.27
N VAL A 23 -24.45 -3.96 18.69
CA VAL A 23 -24.51 -4.62 17.38
C VAL A 23 -25.24 -5.95 17.55
N PRO A 24 -26.31 -6.27 16.80
CA PRO A 24 -26.94 -7.58 16.86
C PRO A 24 -26.07 -8.61 16.12
N SER A 25 -25.59 -9.60 16.86
CA SER A 25 -24.94 -10.81 16.36
C SER A 25 -26.00 -11.86 16.01
N ALA A 26 -26.10 -12.23 14.73
CA ALA A 26 -26.79 -13.43 14.30
C ALA A 26 -25.90 -14.21 13.31
N PRO A 27 -25.77 -15.54 13.46
CA PRO A 27 -24.87 -16.36 12.64
C PRO A 27 -25.49 -16.62 11.27
N TYR A 28 -24.80 -16.21 10.19
CA TYR A 28 -25.16 -16.59 8.83
C TYR A 28 -24.66 -18.00 8.55
N THR A 29 -25.57 -18.98 8.64
CA THR A 29 -25.40 -20.30 8.03
C THR A 29 -25.98 -20.22 6.61
N ALA A 30 -25.13 -20.40 5.60
CA ALA A 30 -25.57 -20.50 4.22
C ALA A 30 -25.58 -21.98 3.82
N ASP A 31 -26.75 -22.61 3.98
CA ASP A 31 -27.10 -23.78 3.20
C ASP A 31 -27.34 -23.34 1.75
N ALA A 32 -26.71 -24.04 0.81
CA ALA A 32 -26.95 -23.89 -0.61
C ALA A 32 -28.19 -24.70 -1.03
N PRO A 33 -29.10 -24.15 -1.85
CA PRO A 33 -29.97 -24.97 -2.66
C PRO A 33 -29.52 -24.96 -4.12
N ASP A 34 -29.37 -26.16 -4.68
CA ASP A 34 -29.45 -26.43 -6.11
C ASP A 34 -30.87 -26.15 -6.62
N ALA A 35 -31.00 -25.45 -7.74
CA ALA A 35 -32.04 -25.73 -8.75
C ALA A 35 -31.81 -24.90 -10.03
N SER A 36 -31.78 -25.63 -11.14
CA SER A 36 -31.76 -25.18 -12.52
C SER A 36 -33.09 -24.59 -13.01
N ALA A 37 -32.97 -23.79 -14.09
CA ALA A 37 -33.94 -23.45 -15.14
C ALA A 37 -34.80 -22.17 -14.96
N GLY A 38 -34.71 -21.30 -15.98
CA GLY A 38 -35.61 -20.16 -16.19
C GLY A 38 -34.94 -19.03 -16.97
N GLY A 39 -35.02 -19.07 -18.31
CA GLY A 39 -34.53 -18.01 -19.17
C GLY A 39 -35.35 -16.73 -19.04
N ALA A 40 -34.67 -15.60 -18.92
CA ALA A 40 -35.22 -14.27 -19.18
C ALA A 40 -34.07 -13.35 -19.65
N ASP A 41 -34.29 -12.73 -20.81
CA ASP A 41 -33.42 -11.73 -21.43
C ASP A 41 -32.90 -10.72 -20.40
N THR A 42 -31.58 -10.68 -20.21
CA THR A 42 -30.90 -9.59 -19.50
C THR A 42 -30.31 -8.66 -20.56
N PRO A 43 -30.69 -7.37 -20.61
CA PRO A 43 -30.13 -6.45 -21.59
C PRO A 43 -28.64 -6.26 -21.31
N ALA A 44 -27.84 -6.37 -22.37
CA ALA A 44 -26.39 -6.26 -22.39
C ALA A 44 -25.90 -4.82 -22.12
N GLY A 45 -26.04 -4.33 -20.87
CA GLY A 45 -25.65 -2.97 -20.46
C GLY A 45 -24.63 -2.88 -19.31
N GLY A 46 -24.06 -3.99 -18.83
CA GLY A 46 -23.41 -4.04 -17.50
C GLY A 46 -21.88 -3.88 -17.43
N ALA A 47 -21.14 -3.76 -18.53
CA ALA A 47 -19.69 -3.97 -18.51
C ALA A 47 -18.82 -2.74 -18.14
N ASN A 48 -19.40 -1.54 -17.98
CA ASN A 48 -18.62 -0.29 -17.88
C ASN A 48 -18.98 0.62 -16.71
N ALA A 49 -19.92 0.24 -15.84
CA ALA A 49 -20.28 1.08 -14.71
C ALA A 49 -19.14 1.15 -13.68
N PRO A 50 -18.81 2.32 -13.13
CA PRO A 50 -17.78 2.46 -12.12
C PRO A 50 -18.22 1.74 -10.84
N THR A 51 -17.50 0.67 -10.50
CA THR A 51 -17.83 -0.23 -9.40
C THR A 51 -16.68 -0.39 -8.41
N VAL A 52 -15.49 0.10 -8.76
CA VAL A 52 -14.30 0.04 -7.91
C VAL A 52 -13.88 1.45 -7.52
N LEU A 53 -13.64 1.66 -6.23
CA LEU A 53 -13.06 2.87 -5.68
C LEU A 53 -11.61 2.61 -5.25
N CYS A 54 -10.71 3.51 -5.62
CA CYS A 54 -9.38 3.62 -5.06
C CYS A 54 -9.34 4.85 -4.15
N VAL A 55 -9.31 4.64 -2.84
CA VAL A 55 -9.32 5.69 -1.83
C VAL A 55 -7.91 5.90 -1.33
N ARG A 56 -7.41 7.14 -1.37
CA ARG A 56 -6.12 7.55 -0.83
C ARG A 56 -6.33 8.54 0.31
N PHE A 57 -5.92 8.15 1.50
CA PHE A 57 -6.05 8.90 2.74
C PHE A 57 -4.86 9.84 2.93
N ARG A 58 -5.13 11.11 3.27
CA ARG A 58 -4.11 12.10 3.62
C ARG A 58 -4.48 12.79 4.94
N GLY A 59 -3.54 12.81 5.88
CA GLY A 59 -3.69 13.52 7.14
C GLY A 59 -3.59 15.05 6.97
N ALA A 60 -3.92 15.78 8.03
CA ALA A 60 -3.68 17.21 8.13
C ALA A 60 -2.17 17.49 8.02
N GLY A 61 -1.71 17.95 6.84
CA GLY A 61 -0.29 18.11 6.52
C GLY A 61 0.25 17.19 5.40
N GLU A 62 -0.62 16.50 4.65
CA GLU A 62 -0.28 15.57 3.55
C GLU A 62 0.47 14.29 3.96
N GLU A 63 0.68 14.07 5.26
CA GLU A 63 1.30 12.85 5.76
C GLU A 63 0.34 11.65 5.74
N ALA A 64 0.89 10.45 5.50
CA ALA A 64 0.11 9.22 5.57
C ALA A 64 -0.35 8.94 7.01
N PRO A 65 -1.57 8.42 7.21
CA PRO A 65 -2.05 8.05 8.54
C PRO A 65 -1.09 7.05 9.22
N ASP A 66 -1.06 7.09 10.55
CA ASP A 66 -0.41 6.03 11.32
C ASP A 66 -1.18 4.69 11.17
N GLY A 67 -0.57 3.60 11.65
CA GLY A 67 -1.14 2.25 11.47
C GLY A 67 -2.52 2.08 12.14
N ALA A 68 -2.73 2.71 13.31
CA ALA A 68 -3.98 2.60 14.04
C ALA A 68 -5.10 3.40 13.36
N ALA A 69 -4.81 4.63 12.93
CA ALA A 69 -5.73 5.45 12.15
C ALA A 69 -6.08 4.78 10.82
N PHE A 70 -5.11 4.21 10.13
CA PHE A 70 -5.35 3.48 8.87
C PHE A 70 -6.23 2.23 9.07
N ALA A 71 -6.02 1.46 10.14
CA ALA A 71 -6.90 0.34 10.48
C ALA A 71 -8.34 0.80 10.75
N GLY A 72 -8.53 1.93 11.46
CA GLY A 72 -9.83 2.54 11.66
C GLY A 72 -10.51 2.95 10.34
N LEU A 73 -9.77 3.60 9.44
CA LEU A 73 -10.26 4.00 8.12
C LEU A 73 -10.67 2.79 7.26
N LEU A 74 -9.90 1.69 7.31
CA LEU A 74 -10.28 0.43 6.65
C LEU A 74 -11.56 -0.16 7.25
N GLY A 75 -11.74 -0.11 8.57
CA GLY A 75 -12.98 -0.51 9.24
C GLY A 75 -14.18 0.33 8.79
N MET A 76 -13.99 1.66 8.64
CA MET A 76 -15.02 2.55 8.11
C MET A 76 -15.40 2.22 6.66
N LEU A 77 -14.43 1.90 5.80
CA LEU A 77 -14.71 1.38 4.46
C LEU A 77 -15.45 0.04 4.51
N GLY A 78 -15.08 -0.84 5.43
CA GLY A 78 -15.75 -2.12 5.68
C GLY A 78 -17.24 -1.98 6.02
N ALA A 79 -17.62 -0.89 6.67
CA ALA A 79 -19.02 -0.55 6.95
C ALA A 79 -19.79 0.00 5.74
N VAL A 80 -19.11 0.32 4.63
CA VAL A 80 -19.72 0.69 3.35
C VAL A 80 -19.78 -0.51 2.41
N THR A 81 -18.69 -1.27 2.31
CA THR A 81 -18.63 -2.52 1.54
C THR A 81 -17.70 -3.53 2.24
N PRO A 82 -18.06 -4.83 2.27
CA PRO A 82 -17.18 -5.85 2.84
C PRO A 82 -15.98 -6.18 1.95
N VAL A 83 -15.96 -5.75 0.68
CA VAL A 83 -14.92 -6.07 -0.29
C VAL A 83 -13.88 -4.94 -0.33
N VAL A 84 -12.98 -4.94 0.65
CA VAL A 84 -11.92 -3.92 0.81
C VAL A 84 -10.54 -4.58 0.85
N GLU A 85 -9.62 -4.06 0.05
CA GLU A 85 -8.21 -4.45 -0.01
C GLU A 85 -7.33 -3.27 0.41
N ALA A 86 -6.47 -3.46 1.40
CA ALA A 86 -5.47 -2.47 1.77
C ALA A 86 -4.34 -2.43 0.72
N VAL A 87 -4.04 -1.23 0.23
CA VAL A 87 -3.01 -0.97 -0.77
C VAL A 87 -1.95 -0.05 -0.18
N GLY A 88 -0.85 -0.63 0.28
CA GLY A 88 0.23 0.16 0.86
C GLY A 88 -0.12 0.70 2.25
N ARG A 89 0.25 1.95 2.54
CA ARG A 89 0.12 2.55 3.89
C ARG A 89 -1.04 3.55 3.98
N ASP A 90 -1.42 4.16 2.87
CA ASP A 90 -2.32 5.30 2.79
C ASP A 90 -3.48 5.05 1.83
N ALA A 91 -3.62 3.86 1.24
CA ALA A 91 -4.64 3.63 0.22
C ALA A 91 -5.38 2.31 0.39
N ALA A 92 -6.60 2.26 -0.14
CA ALA A 92 -7.41 1.06 -0.19
C ALA A 92 -8.16 0.98 -1.53
N LEU A 93 -8.37 -0.24 -2.01
CA LEU A 93 -9.36 -0.54 -3.03
C LEU A 93 -10.63 -1.04 -2.36
N ALA A 94 -11.77 -0.60 -2.86
CA ALA A 94 -13.08 -1.06 -2.41
C ALA A 94 -13.93 -1.38 -3.63
N ASP A 95 -14.45 -2.61 -3.72
CA ASP A 95 -15.49 -2.96 -4.68
C ASP A 95 -16.84 -2.59 -4.08
N VAL A 96 -17.50 -1.62 -4.68
CA VAL A 96 -18.78 -1.07 -4.22
C VAL A 96 -19.96 -1.59 -5.02
N SER A 97 -19.78 -2.57 -5.92
CA SER A 97 -20.86 -3.10 -6.78
C SER A 97 -22.14 -3.42 -5.99
N GLY A 98 -22.03 -4.12 -4.85
CA GLY A 98 -23.17 -4.43 -3.98
C GLY A 98 -23.67 -3.23 -3.16
N ALA A 99 -22.77 -2.31 -2.80
CA ALA A 99 -23.09 -1.12 -2.01
C ALA A 99 -23.88 -0.07 -2.81
N LEU A 100 -23.63 0.05 -4.13
CA LEU A 100 -24.37 0.98 -5.00
C LEU A 100 -25.88 0.80 -4.87
N ARG A 101 -26.34 -0.46 -4.95
CA ARG A 101 -27.76 -0.81 -4.82
C ARG A 101 -28.27 -0.62 -3.39
N TYR A 102 -27.50 -1.02 -2.38
CA TYR A 102 -27.91 -0.91 -0.98
C TYR A 102 -28.11 0.55 -0.54
N PHE A 103 -27.19 1.44 -0.92
CA PHE A 103 -27.26 2.86 -0.58
C PHE A 103 -28.11 3.69 -1.55
N GLY A 104 -28.54 3.11 -2.68
CA GLY A 104 -29.25 3.84 -3.74
C GLY A 104 -28.43 5.00 -4.31
N ARG A 105 -27.12 4.82 -4.45
CA ARG A 105 -26.16 5.85 -4.89
C ARG A 105 -25.27 5.30 -6.00
N ASP A 106 -24.81 6.20 -6.85
CA ASP A 106 -23.73 5.92 -7.80
C ASP A 106 -22.36 5.95 -7.10
N ALA A 107 -21.30 5.64 -7.86
CA ALA A 107 -19.94 5.60 -7.34
C ALA A 107 -19.48 6.97 -6.80
N ALA A 108 -19.91 8.06 -7.45
CA ALA A 108 -19.62 9.43 -7.02
C ALA A 108 -20.26 9.73 -5.66
N GLY A 109 -21.53 9.36 -5.48
CA GLY A 109 -22.29 9.54 -4.24
C GLY A 109 -21.75 8.70 -3.08
N LEU A 110 -21.27 7.49 -3.33
CA LEU A 110 -20.57 6.67 -2.34
C LEU A 110 -19.18 7.23 -2.00
N ALA A 111 -18.42 7.69 -3.00
CA ALA A 111 -17.14 8.35 -2.76
C ALA A 111 -17.33 9.59 -1.87
N ALA A 112 -18.33 10.43 -2.15
CA ALA A 112 -18.66 11.59 -1.31
C ALA A 112 -19.01 11.19 0.13
N LEU A 113 -19.81 10.13 0.31
CA LEU A 113 -20.12 9.59 1.64
C LEU A 113 -18.85 9.16 2.39
N ILE A 114 -17.94 8.46 1.71
CA ILE A 114 -16.67 8.00 2.28
C ILE A 114 -15.81 9.19 2.71
N ARG A 115 -15.66 10.22 1.86
CA ARG A 115 -14.87 11.42 2.21
C ARG A 115 -15.43 12.10 3.46
N VAL A 116 -16.75 12.31 3.50
CA VAL A 116 -17.41 12.94 4.66
C VAL A 116 -17.18 12.12 5.93
N ARG A 117 -17.30 10.78 5.88
CA ARG A 117 -17.05 9.91 7.04
C ARG A 117 -15.59 9.92 7.48
N ALA A 118 -14.65 9.87 6.54
CA ALA A 118 -13.21 9.91 6.86
C ALA A 118 -12.84 11.23 7.55
N LEU A 119 -13.37 12.35 7.04
CA LEU A 119 -13.12 13.66 7.63
C LEU A 119 -13.79 13.80 9.01
N ALA A 120 -15.05 13.42 9.14
CA ALA A 120 -15.82 13.59 10.38
C ALA A 120 -15.35 12.68 11.52
N LEU A 121 -14.99 11.43 11.21
CA LEU A 121 -14.63 10.43 12.23
C LEU A 121 -13.15 10.41 12.55
N TYR A 122 -12.29 10.73 11.58
CA TYR A 122 -10.83 10.57 11.71
C TYR A 122 -10.05 11.85 11.44
N GLY A 123 -10.69 12.94 10.98
CA GLY A 123 -9.99 14.17 10.60
C GLY A 123 -9.09 14.00 9.38
N VAL A 124 -9.37 13.00 8.54
CA VAL A 124 -8.54 12.62 7.38
C VAL A 124 -9.26 12.96 6.09
N ASP A 125 -8.57 13.70 5.22
CA ASP A 125 -9.07 13.98 3.88
C ASP A 125 -8.72 12.83 2.92
N CYS A 126 -9.47 12.68 1.84
CA CYS A 126 -9.32 11.59 0.90
C CYS A 126 -9.37 12.07 -0.54
N VAL A 127 -8.47 11.49 -1.36
CA VAL A 127 -8.56 11.54 -2.82
C VAL A 127 -9.15 10.21 -3.29
N ILE A 128 -10.19 10.24 -4.12
CA ILE A 128 -10.86 9.02 -4.57
C ILE A 128 -10.91 8.96 -6.08
N GLY A 129 -10.41 7.86 -6.65
CA GLY A 129 -10.66 7.51 -8.05
C GLY A 129 -11.70 6.42 -8.14
N ALA A 130 -12.69 6.57 -9.01
CA ALA A 130 -13.69 5.55 -9.30
C ALA A 130 -13.53 5.08 -10.75
N GLY A 131 -13.66 3.78 -10.98
CA GLY A 131 -13.61 3.20 -12.31
C GLY A 131 -14.27 1.81 -12.36
N PRO A 132 -14.44 1.24 -13.56
CA PRO A 132 -15.08 -0.07 -13.73
C PRO A 132 -14.18 -1.23 -13.28
N ASN A 133 -12.90 -0.97 -13.01
CA ASN A 133 -11.94 -1.97 -12.53
C ASN A 133 -10.80 -1.31 -11.72
N PRO A 134 -9.97 -2.11 -11.01
CA PRO A 134 -8.87 -1.57 -10.19
C PRO A 134 -7.85 -0.73 -10.95
N LEU A 135 -7.48 -1.11 -12.18
CA LEU A 135 -6.60 -0.32 -13.06
C LEU A 135 -7.08 1.12 -13.20
N LEU A 136 -8.31 1.30 -13.67
CA LEU A 136 -8.86 2.63 -13.96
C LEU A 136 -9.14 3.41 -12.68
N ALA A 137 -9.62 2.76 -11.62
CA ALA A 137 -9.81 3.40 -10.32
C ALA A 137 -8.49 3.95 -9.75
N ARG A 138 -7.39 3.21 -9.88
CA ARG A 138 -6.06 3.66 -9.43
C ARG A 138 -5.52 4.81 -10.26
N MET A 139 -5.68 4.75 -11.58
CA MET A 139 -5.27 5.84 -12.47
C MET A 139 -6.08 7.11 -12.16
N ALA A 140 -7.39 6.98 -12.00
CA ALA A 140 -8.27 8.09 -11.63
C ALA A 140 -7.85 8.70 -10.27
N ALA A 141 -7.49 7.89 -9.28
CA ALA A 141 -7.06 8.38 -7.97
C ALA A 141 -5.69 9.08 -8.00
N LEU A 142 -4.85 8.80 -9.00
CA LEU A 142 -3.57 9.49 -9.21
C LEU A 142 -3.76 10.86 -9.88
N GLU A 143 -4.80 11.02 -10.67
CA GLU A 143 -5.11 12.25 -11.40
C GLU A 143 -6.07 13.17 -10.64
N ALA A 144 -6.86 12.62 -9.74
CA ALA A 144 -7.74 13.39 -8.87
C ALA A 144 -6.96 14.35 -7.98
N GLY A 145 -7.48 15.57 -7.86
CA GLY A 145 -6.96 16.59 -6.93
C GLY A 145 -7.25 16.26 -5.47
N SER A 146 -6.54 16.93 -4.56
CA SER A 146 -6.78 16.84 -3.12
C SER A 146 -8.25 17.13 -2.77
N GLY A 147 -8.87 16.26 -1.98
CA GLY A 147 -10.28 16.38 -1.58
C GLY A 147 -11.31 16.13 -2.68
N THR A 148 -10.88 15.72 -3.89
CA THR A 148 -11.80 15.49 -5.01
C THR A 148 -12.02 14.01 -5.32
N THR A 149 -13.00 13.76 -6.19
CA THR A 149 -13.25 12.44 -6.76
C THR A 149 -13.25 12.53 -8.27
N LEU A 150 -12.50 11.65 -8.92
CA LEU A 150 -12.52 11.48 -10.36
C LEU A 150 -13.19 10.16 -10.69
N VAL A 151 -14.23 10.20 -11.54
CA VAL A 151 -14.99 9.02 -11.95
C VAL A 151 -14.70 8.74 -13.42
N VAL A 152 -14.34 7.49 -13.71
CA VAL A 152 -14.09 7.00 -15.07
C VAL A 152 -15.24 6.08 -15.46
N GLU A 153 -16.04 6.53 -16.42
CA GLU A 153 -17.17 5.76 -16.98
C GLU A 153 -16.77 5.02 -18.26
N GLY A 154 -15.84 5.58 -19.02
CA GLY A 154 -15.39 5.07 -20.32
C GLY A 154 -13.90 4.77 -20.33
N ALA A 155 -13.53 3.50 -20.47
CA ALA A 155 -12.14 3.06 -20.49
C ALA A 155 -11.36 3.60 -21.70
N ALA A 156 -11.98 3.59 -22.88
CA ALA A 156 -11.33 4.01 -24.12
C ALA A 156 -11.07 5.53 -24.12
N GLU A 157 -12.09 6.31 -23.76
CA GLU A 157 -12.02 7.77 -23.68
C GLU A 157 -11.02 8.21 -22.63
N PHE A 158 -11.01 7.54 -21.46
CA PHE A 158 -10.07 7.86 -20.41
C PHE A 158 -8.64 7.53 -20.82
N LEU A 159 -8.37 6.45 -21.55
CA LEU A 159 -7.02 6.03 -21.92
C LEU A 159 -6.47 6.71 -23.18
N ALA A 160 -7.35 7.27 -24.02
CA ALA A 160 -6.99 7.86 -25.30
C ALA A 160 -5.89 8.93 -25.17
N GLY A 161 -4.90 8.88 -26.07
CA GLY A 161 -3.81 9.84 -26.15
C GLY A 161 -2.81 9.80 -24.99
N ARG A 162 -3.02 8.99 -23.96
CA ARG A 162 -2.13 8.93 -22.80
C ARG A 162 -0.78 8.32 -23.15
N PRO A 163 0.31 8.80 -22.53
CA PRO A 163 1.61 8.14 -22.68
C PRO A 163 1.58 6.76 -22.02
N VAL A 164 2.30 5.80 -22.60
CA VAL A 164 2.39 4.43 -22.09
C VAL A 164 2.91 4.35 -20.65
N ALA A 165 3.73 5.34 -20.25
CA ALA A 165 4.25 5.48 -18.90
C ALA A 165 3.17 5.82 -17.84
N ALA A 166 2.01 6.34 -18.25
CA ALA A 166 0.89 6.61 -17.35
C ALA A 166 0.09 5.35 -17.01
N LEU A 167 0.23 4.27 -17.79
CA LEU A 167 -0.54 3.05 -17.60
C LEU A 167 -0.13 2.32 -16.32
N HIS A 168 -1.09 2.07 -15.42
CA HIS A 168 -0.79 1.47 -14.12
C HIS A 168 -0.18 0.05 -14.26
N GLY A 169 1.00 -0.14 -13.67
CA GLY A 169 1.78 -1.37 -13.75
C GLY A 169 2.75 -1.44 -14.92
N VAL A 170 2.83 -0.41 -15.77
CA VAL A 170 3.95 -0.21 -16.68
C VAL A 170 5.02 0.60 -15.96
N GLY A 171 6.13 -0.05 -15.61
CA GLY A 171 7.27 0.62 -15.00
C GLY A 171 8.08 1.45 -16.00
N PRO A 172 8.98 2.35 -15.53
CA PRO A 172 9.76 3.22 -16.41
C PRO A 172 10.70 2.44 -17.35
N ALA A 173 11.16 1.25 -16.96
CA ALA A 173 11.95 0.38 -17.83
C ALA A 173 11.11 -0.19 -18.99
N THR A 174 9.94 -0.74 -18.68
CA THR A 174 8.98 -1.24 -19.67
C THR A 174 8.52 -0.14 -20.61
N ALA A 175 8.20 1.05 -20.08
CA ALA A 175 7.84 2.21 -20.89
C ALA A 175 8.98 2.59 -21.85
N ARG A 176 10.24 2.64 -21.39
CA ARG A 176 11.40 2.93 -22.25
C ARG A 176 11.56 1.91 -23.37
N ILE A 177 11.38 0.61 -23.08
CA ILE A 177 11.43 -0.44 -24.11
C ILE A 177 10.33 -0.20 -25.14
N LEU A 178 9.08 0.00 -24.71
CA LEU A 178 7.94 0.22 -25.59
C LEU A 178 8.12 1.48 -26.46
N CYS A 179 8.57 2.60 -25.88
CA CYS A 179 8.89 3.81 -26.62
C CYS A 179 9.99 3.58 -27.66
N GLY A 180 10.99 2.73 -27.37
CA GLY A 180 12.03 2.35 -28.33
C GLY A 180 11.51 1.62 -29.57
N TYR A 181 10.32 1.01 -29.48
CA TYR A 181 9.60 0.38 -30.58
C TYR A 181 8.48 1.27 -31.17
N GLY A 182 8.43 2.56 -30.80
CA GLY A 182 7.40 3.50 -31.26
C GLY A 182 6.03 3.32 -30.58
N LEU A 183 5.96 2.53 -29.50
CA LEU A 183 4.75 2.31 -28.70
C LEU A 183 4.74 3.25 -27.49
N ASP A 184 4.72 4.55 -27.77
CA ASP A 184 4.79 5.65 -26.79
C ASP A 184 3.42 6.04 -26.19
N THR A 185 2.30 5.75 -26.88
CA THR A 185 0.94 6.01 -26.40
C THR A 185 0.15 4.74 -26.12
N VAL A 186 -0.86 4.85 -25.26
CA VAL A 186 -1.76 3.74 -24.93
C VAL A 186 -2.55 3.28 -26.16
N ASP A 187 -2.94 4.18 -27.06
CA ASP A 187 -3.65 3.83 -28.30
C ASP A 187 -2.80 2.96 -29.22
N ARG A 188 -1.52 3.32 -29.41
CA ARG A 188 -0.58 2.54 -30.22
C ARG A 188 -0.33 1.18 -29.60
N LEU A 189 -0.19 1.14 -28.27
CA LEU A 189 -0.03 -0.10 -27.51
C LEU A 189 -1.27 -1.01 -27.61
N ALA A 190 -2.47 -0.44 -27.55
CA ALA A 190 -3.72 -1.16 -27.73
C ALA A 190 -3.86 -1.69 -29.16
N ALA A 191 -3.49 -0.90 -30.17
CA ALA A 191 -3.55 -1.32 -31.58
C ALA A 191 -2.48 -2.37 -31.96
N ALA A 192 -1.36 -2.44 -31.22
CA ALA A 192 -0.27 -3.36 -31.52
C ALA A 192 -0.69 -4.83 -31.41
N PRO A 193 -0.29 -5.73 -32.34
CA PRO A 193 -0.59 -7.16 -32.23
C PRO A 193 -0.02 -7.78 -30.96
N LEU A 194 -0.82 -8.62 -30.27
CA LEU A 194 -0.40 -9.27 -29.02
C LEU A 194 0.94 -10.02 -29.17
N ALA A 195 1.13 -10.73 -30.29
CA ALA A 195 2.36 -11.48 -30.55
C ALA A 195 3.62 -10.59 -30.55
N VAL A 196 3.51 -9.35 -31.03
CA VAL A 196 4.61 -8.38 -31.03
C VAL A 196 4.95 -7.99 -29.59
N LEU A 197 3.93 -7.66 -28.77
CA LEU A 197 4.12 -7.29 -27.37
C LEU A 197 4.71 -8.44 -26.54
N GLN A 198 4.29 -9.67 -26.82
CA GLN A 198 4.85 -10.86 -26.17
C GLN A 198 6.30 -11.12 -26.57
N ARG A 199 6.70 -10.78 -27.80
CA ARG A 199 8.09 -10.88 -28.25
C ARG A 199 8.98 -9.82 -27.62
N ILE A 200 8.44 -8.62 -27.36
CA ILE A 200 9.17 -7.50 -26.74
C ILE A 200 9.29 -7.67 -25.22
N LEU A 201 8.18 -8.04 -24.54
CA LEU A 201 8.08 -8.01 -23.06
C LEU A 201 8.03 -9.40 -22.41
N GLY A 202 7.95 -10.47 -23.21
CA GLY A 202 7.65 -11.82 -22.75
C GLY A 202 6.15 -12.13 -22.75
N VAL A 203 5.81 -13.42 -22.79
CA VAL A 203 4.44 -13.92 -23.01
C VAL A 203 3.44 -13.37 -21.99
N ARG A 204 3.79 -13.42 -20.71
CA ARG A 204 2.91 -12.98 -19.62
C ARG A 204 2.76 -11.46 -19.59
N THR A 205 3.87 -10.73 -19.47
CA THR A 205 3.87 -9.26 -19.38
C THR A 205 3.27 -8.62 -20.62
N GLY A 206 3.58 -9.14 -21.82
CA GLY A 206 3.02 -8.67 -23.08
C GLY A 206 1.49 -8.77 -23.11
N ARG A 207 0.92 -9.87 -22.61
CA ARG A 207 -0.53 -10.04 -22.49
C ARG A 207 -1.14 -9.08 -21.47
N GLU A 208 -0.55 -9.00 -20.27
CA GLU A 208 -1.04 -8.11 -19.21
C GLU A 208 -1.05 -6.64 -19.66
N VAL A 209 0.01 -6.18 -20.31
CA VAL A 209 0.12 -4.80 -20.81
C VAL A 209 -0.87 -4.54 -21.96
N HIS A 210 -1.07 -5.50 -22.85
CA HIS A 210 -2.03 -5.41 -23.96
C HIS A 210 -3.48 -5.34 -23.51
N GLU A 211 -3.85 -6.12 -22.48
CA GLU A 211 -5.18 -6.07 -21.87
C GLU A 211 -5.40 -4.73 -21.17
N LYS A 212 -4.42 -4.28 -20.36
CA LYS A 212 -4.49 -2.99 -19.67
C LYS A 212 -4.60 -1.80 -20.63
N ALA A 213 -3.93 -1.83 -21.77
CA ALA A 213 -4.03 -0.78 -22.78
C ALA A 213 -5.44 -0.65 -23.38
N ARG A 214 -6.24 -1.71 -23.32
CA ARG A 214 -7.68 -1.70 -23.68
C ARG A 214 -8.59 -1.43 -22.48
N GLY A 215 -8.03 -1.04 -21.34
CA GLY A 215 -8.75 -0.84 -20.09
C GLY A 215 -9.27 -2.13 -19.47
N ILE A 216 -8.77 -3.30 -19.88
CA ILE A 216 -9.15 -4.59 -19.31
C ILE A 216 -8.21 -4.91 -18.16
N ASP A 217 -8.75 -5.00 -16.95
CA ASP A 217 -8.05 -5.52 -15.78
C ASP A 217 -8.88 -6.64 -15.14
N ARG A 218 -8.30 -7.84 -15.10
CA ARG A 218 -8.93 -9.03 -14.52
C ARG A 218 -8.67 -9.18 -13.03
N THR A 219 -7.89 -8.27 -12.44
CA THR A 219 -7.60 -8.27 -11.01
C THR A 219 -8.88 -7.98 -10.24
N ARG A 220 -9.18 -8.80 -9.23
CA ARG A 220 -10.29 -8.55 -8.30
C ARG A 220 -9.75 -7.89 -7.04
N VAL A 221 -10.59 -7.06 -6.41
CA VAL A 221 -10.33 -6.56 -5.05
C VAL A 221 -10.43 -7.74 -4.10
N VAL A 222 -9.37 -8.02 -3.35
CA VAL A 222 -9.32 -9.16 -2.43
C VAL A 222 -9.66 -8.70 -1.00
N PRO A 223 -10.83 -9.07 -0.45
CA PRO A 223 -11.22 -8.69 0.91
C PRO A 223 -10.18 -9.12 1.93
N ASN A 224 -9.91 -8.28 2.93
CA ASN A 224 -9.02 -8.59 4.05
C ASN A 224 -7.61 -9.04 3.65
N ALA A 225 -7.18 -8.71 2.42
CA ALA A 225 -5.80 -8.94 2.04
C ALA A 225 -4.90 -8.05 2.90
N ALA A 226 -4.16 -8.69 3.81
CA ALA A 226 -3.08 -8.03 4.53
C ALA A 226 -2.15 -7.33 3.53
N ALA A 227 -1.65 -6.14 3.89
CA ALA A 227 -0.65 -5.45 3.08
C ALA A 227 0.44 -6.45 2.66
N ARG A 228 0.67 -6.62 1.35
CA ARG A 228 1.60 -7.66 0.86
C ARG A 228 3.06 -7.34 1.18
N SER A 229 3.34 -6.09 1.54
CA SER A 229 4.68 -5.63 1.86
C SER A 229 4.68 -4.37 2.72
N VAL A 230 5.75 -4.19 3.50
CA VAL A 230 6.07 -2.97 4.25
C VAL A 230 7.46 -2.52 3.81
N ALA A 231 7.64 -1.23 3.51
CA ALA A 231 8.91 -0.70 3.03
C ALA A 231 9.32 0.57 3.79
N GLY A 232 10.63 0.82 3.81
CA GLY A 232 11.25 2.06 4.29
C GLY A 232 12.42 2.44 3.38
N GLU A 233 12.64 3.74 3.20
CA GLU A 233 13.77 4.28 2.44
C GLU A 233 14.55 5.26 3.30
N ARG A 234 15.88 5.21 3.20
CA ARG A 234 16.77 6.23 3.72
C ARG A 234 17.56 6.87 2.59
N ALA A 235 17.28 8.14 2.34
CA ALA A 235 18.09 8.99 1.47
C ALA A 235 19.26 9.59 2.26
N PHE A 236 20.42 9.71 1.61
CA PHE A 236 21.59 10.38 2.15
C PHE A 236 21.60 11.86 1.71
N PRO A 237 22.06 12.79 2.57
CA PRO A 237 22.13 14.21 2.23
C PRO A 237 23.17 14.51 1.15
N ARG A 238 24.21 13.67 1.04
CA ARG A 238 25.21 13.68 -0.03
C ARG A 238 25.41 12.25 -0.48
N ASP A 239 25.81 12.05 -1.74
CA ASP A 239 26.04 10.70 -2.26
C ASP A 239 27.14 9.99 -1.45
N GLU A 240 26.80 8.84 -0.90
CA GLU A 240 27.56 8.16 0.14
C GLU A 240 28.34 6.97 -0.43
N LEU A 241 29.61 6.88 -0.05
CA LEU A 241 30.53 5.81 -0.46
C LEU A 241 30.92 4.92 0.73
N ASP A 242 30.76 5.42 1.95
CA ASP A 242 31.14 4.70 3.17
C ASP A 242 30.18 3.54 3.46
N ARG A 243 30.75 2.34 3.44
CA ARG A 243 30.04 1.09 3.73
C ARG A 243 29.48 1.07 5.14
N ASP A 244 30.14 1.69 6.12
CA ASP A 244 29.66 1.72 7.50
C ASP A 244 28.45 2.63 7.65
N ARG A 245 28.39 3.72 6.88
CA ARG A 245 27.17 4.56 6.77
C ARG A 245 26.03 3.81 6.08
N HIS A 246 26.31 3.03 5.05
CA HIS A 246 25.29 2.16 4.44
C HIS A 246 24.76 1.14 5.44
N ARG A 247 25.65 0.47 6.19
CA ARG A 247 25.26 -0.50 7.22
C ARG A 247 24.43 0.13 8.32
N ARG A 248 24.81 1.30 8.83
CA ARG A 248 23.99 2.06 9.81
C ARG A 248 22.60 2.40 9.27
N ALA A 249 22.49 2.84 8.02
CA ALA A 249 21.19 3.11 7.40
C ALA A 249 20.33 1.85 7.31
N LEU A 250 20.90 0.71 6.89
CA LEU A 250 20.20 -0.57 6.83
C LEU A 250 19.80 -1.10 8.21
N LEU A 251 20.63 -0.90 9.24
CA LEU A 251 20.29 -1.23 10.62
C LEU A 251 19.08 -0.44 11.10
N SER A 252 19.05 0.88 10.85
CA SER A 252 17.89 1.72 11.18
C SER A 252 16.64 1.24 10.46
N LEU A 253 16.71 1.06 9.15
CA LEU A 253 15.57 0.61 8.34
C LEU A 253 15.05 -0.77 8.77
N ALA A 254 15.93 -1.73 9.04
CA ALA A 254 15.54 -3.06 9.50
C ALA A 254 14.91 -3.01 10.91
N GLY A 255 15.41 -2.14 11.79
CA GLY A 255 14.82 -1.87 13.10
C GLY A 255 13.40 -1.31 12.99
N GLU A 256 13.22 -0.28 12.18
CA GLU A 256 11.93 0.37 11.92
C GLU A 256 10.91 -0.58 11.28
N LEU A 257 11.34 -1.36 10.28
CA LEU A 257 10.51 -2.38 9.62
C LEU A 257 10.10 -3.48 10.60
N GLY A 258 11.05 -4.01 11.39
CA GLY A 258 10.77 -5.04 12.38
C GLY A 258 9.79 -4.55 13.45
N ALA A 259 10.03 -3.38 14.03
CA ALA A 259 9.14 -2.79 15.02
C ALA A 259 7.73 -2.53 14.44
N ARG A 260 7.64 -2.10 13.18
CA ARG A 260 6.36 -1.91 12.50
C ARG A 260 5.61 -3.23 12.31
N MET A 261 6.26 -4.24 11.74
CA MET A 261 5.63 -5.56 11.55
C MET A 261 5.19 -6.19 12.87
N ARG A 262 5.98 -6.03 13.95
CA ARG A 262 5.59 -6.51 15.29
C ARG A 262 4.37 -5.77 15.86
N ARG A 263 4.28 -4.45 15.67
CA ARG A 263 3.07 -3.67 16.05
C ARG A 263 1.83 -4.14 15.29
N ASP A 264 2.00 -4.49 14.01
CA ASP A 264 0.91 -4.90 13.14
C ASP A 264 0.61 -6.42 13.25
N GLY A 265 1.32 -7.16 14.11
CA GLY A 265 1.13 -8.61 14.29
C GLY A 265 1.57 -9.45 13.08
N GLN A 266 2.51 -8.96 12.28
CA GLN A 266 2.94 -9.55 11.01
C GLN A 266 4.40 -9.99 11.03
N VAL A 267 4.74 -10.91 10.13
CA VAL A 267 6.12 -11.32 9.80
C VAL A 267 6.29 -11.42 8.29
N CYS A 268 7.51 -11.25 7.77
CA CYS A 268 7.78 -11.31 6.33
C CYS A 268 8.50 -12.58 5.91
N ARG A 269 8.26 -13.04 4.68
CA ARG A 269 8.92 -14.20 4.07
C ARG A 269 10.12 -13.83 3.23
N SER A 270 10.16 -12.60 2.71
CA SER A 270 11.28 -12.12 1.91
C SER A 270 11.61 -10.67 2.23
N LEU A 271 12.87 -10.33 1.99
CA LEU A 271 13.40 -8.99 2.13
C LEU A 271 14.04 -8.56 0.81
N THR A 272 13.64 -7.39 0.32
CA THR A 272 14.14 -6.77 -0.90
C THR A 272 14.95 -5.53 -0.53
N LEU A 273 16.20 -5.47 -0.98
CA LEU A 273 17.06 -4.29 -0.90
C LEU A 273 17.11 -3.60 -2.26
N THR A 274 16.80 -2.32 -2.28
CA THR A 274 16.91 -1.45 -3.44
C THR A 274 17.95 -0.36 -3.16
N VAL A 275 18.97 -0.26 -4.01
CA VAL A 275 20.04 0.73 -3.93
C VAL A 275 19.87 1.71 -5.08
N ARG A 276 19.70 3.00 -4.76
CA ARG A 276 19.64 4.08 -5.75
C ARG A 276 20.98 4.82 -5.76
N TYR A 277 21.58 4.92 -6.95
CA TYR A 277 22.89 5.52 -7.15
C TYR A 277 22.80 7.02 -7.50
N ALA A 278 23.94 7.70 -7.50
CA ALA A 278 24.06 9.11 -7.84
C ALA A 278 23.58 9.44 -9.27
N ASP A 279 23.78 8.52 -10.21
CA ASP A 279 23.31 8.62 -11.61
C ASP A 279 21.80 8.33 -11.78
N ARG A 280 21.08 8.17 -10.66
CA ARG A 280 19.66 7.79 -10.57
C ARG A 280 19.33 6.38 -11.09
N THR A 281 20.32 5.58 -11.46
CA THR A 281 20.10 4.15 -11.70
C THR A 281 19.79 3.45 -10.38
N THR A 282 19.24 2.25 -10.46
CA THR A 282 18.80 1.51 -9.28
C THR A 282 19.04 0.03 -9.47
N THR A 283 19.64 -0.61 -8.47
CA THR A 283 19.77 -2.07 -8.41
C THR A 283 18.89 -2.61 -7.29
N THR A 284 18.14 -3.67 -7.57
CA THR A 284 17.28 -4.33 -6.58
C THR A 284 17.65 -5.79 -6.45
N ARG A 285 17.70 -6.31 -5.22
CA ARG A 285 17.91 -7.72 -4.91
C ARG A 285 16.95 -8.17 -3.82
N THR A 286 16.33 -9.31 -4.05
CA THR A 286 15.39 -9.94 -3.12
C THR A 286 15.97 -11.23 -2.60
N ARG A 287 15.76 -11.50 -1.31
CA ARG A 287 16.10 -12.76 -0.66
C ARG A 287 14.90 -13.30 0.10
N VAL A 288 14.58 -14.57 -0.15
CA VAL A 288 13.65 -15.33 0.70
C VAL A 288 14.38 -15.69 2.00
N LEU A 289 13.72 -15.44 3.12
CA LEU A 289 14.21 -15.76 4.45
C LEU A 289 13.98 -17.25 4.71
N SER A 290 14.88 -17.89 5.47
CA SER A 290 14.72 -19.29 5.86
C SER A 290 13.45 -19.51 6.69
N GLU A 291 13.10 -18.50 7.49
CA GLU A 291 11.95 -18.48 8.37
C GLU A 291 11.23 -17.13 8.24
N PRO A 292 9.89 -17.10 8.22
CA PRO A 292 9.16 -15.85 8.27
C PRO A 292 9.44 -15.12 9.58
N THR A 293 9.94 -13.88 9.54
CA THR A 293 10.37 -13.18 10.76
C THR A 293 10.11 -11.67 10.70
N ALA A 294 9.91 -11.08 11.87
CA ALA A 294 9.95 -9.64 12.10
C ALA A 294 11.08 -9.24 13.07
N HIS A 295 12.00 -10.16 13.38
CA HIS A 295 13.10 -9.92 14.31
C HIS A 295 14.14 -8.99 13.67
N SER A 296 14.41 -7.85 14.31
CA SER A 296 15.24 -6.80 13.71
C SER A 296 16.66 -7.28 13.45
N VAL A 297 17.24 -8.10 14.34
CA VAL A 297 18.58 -8.70 14.15
C VAL A 297 18.63 -9.58 12.90
N SER A 298 17.65 -10.48 12.72
CA SER A 298 17.58 -11.35 11.55
C SER A 298 17.42 -10.55 10.24
N LEU A 299 16.58 -9.50 10.27
CA LEU A 299 16.37 -8.61 9.14
C LEU A 299 17.63 -7.80 8.80
N THR A 300 18.34 -7.27 9.80
CA THR A 300 19.62 -6.56 9.60
C THR A 300 20.66 -7.49 8.99
N GLY A 301 20.80 -8.71 9.52
CA GLY A 301 21.73 -9.70 8.97
C GLY A 301 21.40 -10.05 7.51
N ALA A 302 20.12 -10.17 7.17
CA ALA A 302 19.68 -10.39 5.79
C ALA A 302 19.98 -9.19 4.88
N ALA A 303 19.73 -7.96 5.35
CA ALA A 303 20.03 -6.73 4.62
C ALA A 303 21.53 -6.56 4.36
N TYR A 304 22.39 -6.88 5.34
CA TYR A 304 23.84 -6.83 5.16
C TYR A 304 24.32 -7.84 4.12
N ARG A 305 23.81 -9.08 4.16
CA ARG A 305 24.14 -10.07 3.11
C ARG A 305 23.71 -9.62 1.73
N LEU A 306 22.53 -9.00 1.59
CA LEU A 306 22.06 -8.43 0.33
C LEU A 306 22.99 -7.31 -0.16
N LEU A 307 23.43 -6.43 0.73
CA LEU A 307 24.39 -5.37 0.43
C LEU A 307 25.75 -5.94 0.00
N ASP A 308 26.22 -6.97 0.70
CA ASP A 308 27.50 -7.62 0.43
C ASP A 308 27.48 -8.29 -0.96
N VAL A 309 26.38 -8.98 -1.32
CA VAL A 309 26.18 -9.61 -2.64
C VAL A 309 26.09 -8.59 -3.77
N LEU A 310 25.52 -7.41 -3.52
CA LEU A 310 25.50 -6.33 -4.50
C LEU A 310 26.90 -5.81 -4.84
N GLY A 311 27.89 -6.03 -3.98
CA GLY A 311 29.29 -5.77 -4.27
C GLY A 311 29.53 -4.35 -4.76
N LEU A 312 29.14 -3.34 -3.97
CA LEU A 312 29.23 -1.93 -4.36
C LEU A 312 30.71 -1.51 -4.56
N GLN A 313 31.22 -1.65 -5.79
CA GLN A 313 32.58 -1.31 -6.20
C GLN A 313 32.77 0.22 -6.24
N ARG A 314 32.83 0.87 -5.06
CA ARG A 314 32.90 2.35 -4.93
C ARG A 314 31.75 3.09 -5.61
N ALA A 315 30.59 2.46 -5.71
CA ALA A 315 29.41 3.09 -6.27
C ALA A 315 28.88 4.16 -5.31
N ARG A 316 28.65 5.37 -5.81
CA ARG A 316 28.06 6.48 -5.04
C ARG A 316 26.58 6.21 -4.81
N VAL A 317 26.18 6.00 -3.55
CA VAL A 317 24.80 5.66 -3.17
C VAL A 317 24.07 6.91 -2.70
N ARG A 318 22.92 7.18 -3.30
CA ARG A 318 22.05 8.30 -2.92
C ARG A 318 20.95 7.90 -1.94
N ALA A 319 20.44 6.68 -2.05
CA ALA A 319 19.45 6.15 -1.12
C ALA A 319 19.48 4.62 -1.05
N LEU A 320 19.04 4.10 0.10
CA LEU A 320 18.82 2.67 0.34
C LEU A 320 17.37 2.46 0.75
N ALA A 321 16.68 1.49 0.16
CA ALA A 321 15.35 1.10 0.56
C ALA A 321 15.29 -0.39 0.89
N LEU A 322 14.61 -0.73 1.99
CA LEU A 322 14.27 -2.09 2.36
C LEU A 322 12.76 -2.29 2.23
N ARG A 323 12.35 -3.40 1.64
CA ARG A 323 10.96 -3.83 1.55
C ARG A 323 10.84 -5.27 2.06
N ALA A 324 10.06 -5.44 3.12
CA ALA A 324 9.61 -6.72 3.64
C ALA A 324 8.38 -7.18 2.84
N GLU A 325 8.41 -8.37 2.27
CA GLU A 325 7.38 -8.92 1.38
C GLU A 325 6.86 -10.27 1.86
N GLY A 326 5.69 -10.66 1.38
CA GLY A 326 5.05 -11.92 1.77
C GLY A 326 4.64 -11.89 3.24
N LEU A 327 4.00 -10.78 3.65
CA LEU A 327 3.56 -10.59 5.03
C LEU A 327 2.46 -11.59 5.38
N VAL A 328 2.65 -12.28 6.50
CA VAL A 328 1.69 -13.22 7.07
C VAL A 328 1.47 -12.90 8.55
N PRO A 329 0.30 -13.24 9.11
CA PRO A 329 0.09 -13.12 10.55
C PRO A 329 1.14 -13.91 11.32
N ALA A 330 1.73 -13.30 12.34
CA ALA A 330 2.79 -13.92 13.15
C ALA A 330 2.34 -15.24 13.79
N GLU A 331 1.06 -15.31 14.19
CA GLU A 331 0.44 -16.52 14.77
C GLU A 331 0.41 -17.73 13.82
N ARG A 332 0.44 -17.49 12.51
CA ARG A 332 0.40 -18.53 11.47
C ARG A 332 1.78 -18.87 10.92
N ALA A 333 2.83 -18.21 11.42
CA ALA A 333 4.20 -18.46 10.99
C ALA A 333 4.84 -19.55 11.87
N ALA A 334 5.29 -20.62 11.22
CA ALA A 334 6.14 -21.60 11.87
C ALA A 334 7.51 -20.96 12.15
N HIS A 335 7.93 -20.98 13.42
CA HIS A 335 9.25 -20.57 13.85
C HIS A 335 10.02 -21.79 14.34
N GLN A 336 11.28 -21.91 13.93
CA GLN A 336 12.16 -22.92 14.47
C GLN A 336 12.77 -22.42 15.77
N LEU A 337 12.36 -23.04 16.89
CA LEU A 337 12.97 -22.77 18.19
C LEU A 337 14.47 -23.06 18.13
N THR A 338 15.27 -22.11 18.56
CA THR A 338 16.73 -22.26 18.65
C THR A 338 17.11 -22.39 20.12
N PHE A 339 18.04 -23.29 20.45
CA PHE A 339 18.57 -23.42 21.82
C PHE A 339 19.62 -22.36 22.18
N ASP A 340 19.78 -21.33 21.34
CA ASP A 340 20.75 -20.26 21.56
C ASP A 340 20.16 -19.17 22.49
N SER A 341 20.68 -19.14 23.72
CA SER A 341 20.29 -18.15 24.72
C SER A 341 20.52 -16.69 24.30
N ALA A 342 21.38 -16.43 23.30
CA ALA A 342 21.61 -15.09 22.78
C ALA A 342 20.43 -14.58 21.93
N ASP A 343 19.80 -15.44 21.12
CA ASP A 343 18.63 -15.11 20.31
C ASP A 343 17.42 -14.79 21.20
N ASP A 344 17.20 -15.62 22.23
CA ASP A 344 16.16 -15.41 23.23
C ASP A 344 16.31 -14.08 23.98
N LYS A 345 17.54 -13.74 24.38
CA LYS A 345 17.83 -12.46 25.04
C LYS A 345 17.57 -11.29 24.10
N ALA A 346 17.99 -11.38 22.85
CA ALA A 346 17.77 -10.33 21.86
C ALA A 346 16.28 -10.08 21.61
N ARG A 347 15.47 -11.13 21.51
CA ARG A 347 14.00 -11.01 21.34
C ARG A 347 13.32 -10.39 22.55
N ARG A 348 13.69 -10.82 23.77
CA ARG A 348 13.18 -10.21 25.01
C ARG A 348 13.53 -8.73 25.08
N LEU A 349 14.76 -8.37 24.67
CA LEU A 349 15.20 -6.97 24.60
C LEU A 349 14.37 -6.17 23.60
N GLU A 350 14.06 -6.72 22.42
CA GLU A 350 13.22 -6.05 21.41
C GLU A 350 11.81 -5.76 21.93
N ALA A 351 11.18 -6.72 22.60
CA ALA A 351 9.85 -6.51 23.19
C ALA A 351 9.85 -5.43 24.29
N VAL A 352 10.96 -5.28 25.03
CA VAL A 352 11.13 -4.19 26.00
C VAL A 352 11.39 -2.86 25.28
N ALA A 353 12.27 -2.84 24.29
CA ALA A 353 12.60 -1.66 23.50
C ALA A 353 11.36 -1.11 22.75
N ASP A 354 10.52 -1.98 22.20
CA ASP A 354 9.30 -1.57 21.51
C ASP A 354 8.26 -0.98 22.47
N ARG A 355 8.10 -1.56 23.67
CA ARG A 355 7.26 -0.98 24.73
C ARG A 355 7.76 0.40 25.15
N ALA A 356 9.08 0.57 25.29
CA ALA A 356 9.68 1.86 25.60
C ALA A 356 9.44 2.87 24.47
N ARG A 357 9.59 2.48 23.19
CA ARG A 357 9.33 3.34 22.04
C ARG A 357 7.86 3.73 21.91
N ALA A 358 6.94 2.82 22.23
CA ALA A 358 5.50 3.12 22.22
C ALA A 358 5.14 4.17 23.28
N LYS A 359 5.77 4.12 24.46
CA LYS A 359 5.47 5.04 25.57
C LYS A 359 6.21 6.37 25.49
N TYR A 360 7.46 6.38 25.04
CA TYR A 360 8.37 7.53 25.12
C TYR A 360 8.81 8.06 23.74
N GLY A 361 8.27 7.49 22.66
CA GLY A 361 8.55 7.90 21.29
C GLY A 361 9.68 7.10 20.61
N PRO A 362 9.84 7.26 19.28
CA PRO A 362 10.67 6.38 18.45
C PRO A 362 12.18 6.45 18.76
N ARG A 363 12.64 7.54 19.39
CA ARG A 363 14.05 7.72 19.79
C ARG A 363 14.36 7.27 21.22
N ALA A 364 13.38 6.75 21.96
CA ALA A 364 13.57 6.36 23.36
C ALA A 364 14.62 5.24 23.54
N VAL A 365 14.69 4.31 22.58
CA VAL A 365 15.70 3.25 22.55
C VAL A 365 16.23 3.11 21.13
N ILE A 366 17.48 3.45 20.94
CA ILE A 366 18.20 3.28 19.67
C ILE A 366 19.39 2.34 19.85
N PRO A 367 19.73 1.52 18.84
CA PRO A 367 20.99 0.77 18.84
C PRO A 367 22.18 1.70 19.10
N GLY A 368 23.12 1.28 19.95
CA GLY A 368 24.28 2.12 20.32
C GLY A 368 25.12 2.56 19.11
N SER A 369 25.16 1.76 18.05
CA SER A 369 25.83 2.12 16.78
C SER A 369 25.13 3.24 15.99
N LEU A 370 23.92 3.64 16.39
CA LEU A 370 23.16 4.76 15.85
C LEU A 370 23.11 5.96 16.80
N ALA A 371 23.65 5.83 18.02
CA ALA A 371 23.82 6.93 18.96
C ALA A 371 25.11 7.69 18.58
N ALA A 372 24.98 8.65 17.67
CA ALA A 372 26.05 9.57 17.29
C ALA A 372 25.47 10.97 17.11
#